data_AF-A0A7S1L495-F1
#
_entry.id   AF-A0A7S1L495-F1
#
_cell.length_a   1.000
_cell.length_b   1.000
_cell.length_c   1.000
_cell.angle_alpha   90.00
_cell.angle_beta   90.00
_cell.angle_gamma   90.00
#
_symmetry.space_group_name_H-M   'P 1'
#
loop_
_entity.id
_entity.type
_entity.pdbx_description
1 polymer ?
#
loop_
_entity_poly.entity_id
_entity_poly.type
_entity_poly.pdbx_seq_one_letter_code
_entity_poly.pdbx_strand_id
1 'polypeptide(L)'
;TYRLQIKQAVGLPTSVHEAYVEYSFFGERFVTEVQAYEKGTRSPDFAYSTIHHVSSVTQAFLDFLAKPLELKINTTPWVFFPPSGISTRDPGVAERIRIPGVPVAASAAEHPKLVAAQEQARELKRQITETKVTTDGEVGELRRELAKAKMDKRLMLVKGVVREVGHEAEVTRLRSKEADPREVPVS
;
A
#
# COMPACT_ATOMS: atom_id res chain seq x y z
N THR A 1 -18.98 11.63 16.57
CA THR A 1 -17.92 11.33 15.58
C THR A 1 -18.55 10.78 14.32
N TYR A 2 -18.01 11.13 13.16
CA TYR A 2 -18.51 10.68 11.85
C TYR A 2 -17.35 10.08 11.06
N ARG A 3 -17.50 8.85 10.56
CA ARG A 3 -16.46 8.17 9.78
C ARG A 3 -16.78 8.26 8.29
N LEU A 4 -15.87 8.82 7.51
CA LEU A 4 -15.95 8.84 6.06
C LEU A 4 -14.90 7.91 5.46
N GLN A 5 -15.31 7.10 4.49
CA GLN A 5 -14.42 6.21 3.75
C GLN A 5 -14.65 6.35 2.25
N ILE A 6 -13.60 6.66 1.51
CA ILE A 6 -13.61 6.78 0.06
C ILE A 6 -12.73 5.66 -0.48
N LYS A 7 -13.35 4.61 -1.01
CA LYS A 7 -12.65 3.41 -1.47
C LYS A 7 -12.07 3.63 -2.87
N GLN A 8 -12.95 3.79 -3.84
CA GLN A 8 -12.60 3.92 -5.26
C GLN A 8 -13.72 4.67 -5.98
N ALA A 9 -13.37 5.34 -7.08
CA ALA A 9 -14.33 5.71 -8.11
C ALA A 9 -14.33 4.63 -9.18
N VAL A 10 -15.47 4.37 -9.82
CA VAL A 10 -15.58 3.37 -10.88
C VAL A 10 -16.33 3.94 -12.07
N GLY A 11 -15.96 3.51 -13.27
CA GLY A 11 -16.68 3.87 -14.49
C GLY A 11 -16.50 5.33 -14.91
N LEU A 12 -15.33 5.92 -14.64
CA LEU A 12 -15.02 7.25 -15.17
C LEU A 12 -15.04 7.23 -16.72
N PRO A 13 -15.56 8.29 -17.36
CA PRO A 13 -15.71 8.34 -18.81
C PRO A 13 -14.36 8.35 -19.56
N THR A 14 -13.30 8.83 -18.93
CA THR A 14 -11.95 8.91 -19.50
C THR A 14 -10.96 8.24 -18.56
N SER A 15 -9.91 7.62 -19.12
CA SER A 15 -8.79 7.13 -18.33
C SER A 15 -8.05 8.32 -17.70
N VAL A 16 -7.64 8.16 -16.45
CA VAL A 16 -6.99 9.20 -15.65
C VAL A 16 -5.57 8.79 -15.31
N HIS A 17 -4.64 9.74 -15.39
CA HIS A 17 -3.26 9.58 -14.97
C HIS A 17 -3.11 9.93 -13.49
N GLU A 18 -3.78 10.99 -13.04
CA GLU A 18 -3.79 11.39 -11.63
C GLU A 18 -5.24 11.63 -11.20
N ALA A 19 -5.55 11.32 -9.94
CA ALA A 19 -6.84 11.64 -9.35
C ALA A 19 -6.73 11.95 -7.86
N TYR A 20 -7.57 12.86 -7.38
CA TYR A 20 -7.81 13.10 -5.96
C TYR A 20 -9.27 13.49 -5.71
N VAL A 21 -9.72 13.33 -4.47
CA VAL A 21 -11.07 13.73 -4.06
C VAL A 21 -11.01 14.92 -3.12
N GLU A 22 -11.86 15.90 -3.37
CA GLU A 22 -12.11 17.03 -2.48
C GLU A 22 -13.56 16.97 -1.98
N TYR A 23 -13.76 17.28 -0.71
CA TYR A 23 -15.09 17.41 -0.12
C TYR A 23 -15.12 18.43 1.01
N SER A 24 -16.32 18.93 1.32
CA SER A 24 -16.55 19.84 2.44
C SER A 24 -17.33 19.12 3.53
N PHE A 25 -16.78 19.07 4.74
CA PHE A 25 -17.45 18.50 5.90
C PHE A 25 -17.66 19.59 6.94
N PHE A 26 -18.93 19.94 7.18
CA PHE A 26 -19.35 20.90 8.19
C PHE A 26 -18.59 22.24 8.19
N GLY A 27 -18.31 22.78 7.00
CA GLY A 27 -17.61 24.06 6.81
C GLY A 27 -16.10 23.96 6.59
N GLU A 28 -15.51 22.78 6.80
CA GLU A 28 -14.09 22.53 6.56
C GLU A 28 -13.87 21.78 5.25
N ARG A 29 -12.81 22.13 4.51
CA ARG A 29 -12.44 21.50 3.24
C ARG A 29 -11.38 20.43 3.49
N PHE A 30 -11.62 19.24 2.95
CA PHE A 30 -10.71 18.11 3.01
C PHE A 30 -10.33 17.66 1.61
N VAL A 31 -9.07 17.24 1.46
CA VAL A 31 -8.50 16.79 0.20
C VAL A 31 -7.75 15.49 0.46
N THR A 32 -7.96 14.49 -0.40
CA THR A 32 -7.19 13.23 -0.33
C THR A 32 -5.80 13.40 -0.94
N GLU A 33 -4.93 12.44 -0.71
CA GLU A 33 -3.68 12.33 -1.46
C GLU A 33 -3.97 12.16 -2.96
N VAL A 34 -3.04 12.65 -3.78
CA VAL A 34 -3.08 12.49 -5.23
C VAL A 34 -2.53 11.11 -5.58
N GLN A 35 -3.33 10.33 -6.31
CA GLN A 35 -2.95 9.00 -6.77
C GLN A 35 -2.57 9.06 -8.24
N ALA A 36 -1.40 8.54 -8.59
CA ALA A 36 -0.87 8.52 -9.95
C ALA A 36 -0.85 7.10 -10.54
N TYR A 37 -1.20 6.99 -11.82
CA TYR A 37 -1.40 5.74 -12.55
C TYR A 37 -0.66 5.81 -13.89
N GLU A 38 0.50 5.14 -13.98
CA GLU A 38 1.36 5.18 -15.17
C GLU A 38 0.65 4.72 -16.45
N LYS A 39 -0.16 3.66 -16.35
CA LYS A 39 -0.91 3.08 -17.48
C LYS A 39 -2.30 3.67 -17.67
N GLY A 40 -2.65 4.67 -16.87
CA GLY A 40 -4.00 5.19 -16.75
C GLY A 40 -4.97 4.20 -16.10
N THR A 41 -6.05 4.71 -15.53
CA THR A 41 -7.16 3.89 -15.00
C THR A 41 -8.49 4.59 -15.22
N ARG A 42 -9.59 3.84 -15.33
CA ARG A 42 -10.96 4.40 -15.25
C ARG A 42 -11.58 4.25 -13.86
N SER A 43 -10.83 3.63 -12.95
CA SER A 43 -11.28 3.31 -11.61
C SER A 43 -10.15 3.60 -10.60
N PRO A 44 -9.90 4.88 -10.28
CA PRO A 44 -8.89 5.23 -9.30
C PRO A 44 -9.31 4.79 -7.88
N ASP A 45 -8.37 4.19 -7.17
CA ASP A 45 -8.45 3.79 -5.77
C ASP A 45 -7.84 4.85 -4.85
N PHE A 46 -8.64 5.37 -3.92
CA PHE A 46 -8.18 6.41 -2.98
C PHE A 46 -7.79 5.83 -1.63
N ALA A 47 -8.34 4.66 -1.27
CA ALA A 47 -8.12 3.97 0.01
C ALA A 47 -8.21 4.90 1.25
N TYR A 48 -8.99 5.97 1.16
CA TYR A 48 -9.01 7.05 2.14
C TYR A 48 -10.02 6.76 3.25
N SER A 49 -9.61 6.95 4.50
CA SER A 49 -10.47 6.78 5.67
C SER A 49 -10.14 7.85 6.70
N THR A 50 -11.14 8.63 7.10
CA THR A 50 -10.99 9.66 8.13
C THR A 50 -12.14 9.61 9.14
N ILE A 51 -11.86 10.07 10.36
CA ILE A 51 -12.85 10.19 11.43
C ILE A 51 -12.94 11.67 11.80
N HIS A 52 -14.07 12.30 11.47
CA HIS A 52 -14.36 13.67 11.86
C HIS A 52 -14.91 13.66 13.30
N HIS A 53 -14.23 14.39 14.18
CA HIS A 53 -14.68 14.62 15.53
C HIS A 53 -15.49 15.91 15.59
N VAL A 54 -16.67 15.84 16.20
CA VAL A 54 -17.56 17.00 16.40
C VAL A 54 -17.79 17.10 17.90
N SER A 55 -17.48 18.25 18.48
CA SER A 55 -17.49 18.49 19.93
C SER A 55 -18.90 18.39 20.53
N SER A 56 -19.91 18.88 19.82
CA SER A 56 -21.30 18.80 20.23
C SER A 56 -22.25 18.66 19.03
N VAL A 57 -23.30 17.87 19.20
CA VAL A 57 -24.34 17.70 18.17
C VAL A 57 -25.31 18.86 18.27
N THR A 58 -25.20 19.82 17.35
CA THR A 58 -26.09 20.98 17.26
C THR A 58 -27.16 20.77 16.18
N GLN A 59 -28.25 21.55 16.21
CA GLN A 59 -29.26 21.50 15.16
C GLN A 59 -28.66 21.77 13.77
N ALA A 60 -27.71 22.70 13.66
CA ALA A 60 -27.00 22.96 12.41
C ALA A 60 -26.24 21.73 11.88
N PHE A 61 -25.69 20.90 12.76
CA PHE A 61 -25.05 19.65 12.37
C PHE A 61 -26.07 18.60 11.90
N LEU A 62 -27.24 18.53 12.53
CA LEU A 62 -28.33 17.67 12.07
C LEU A 62 -28.84 18.11 10.69
N ASP A 63 -28.99 19.41 10.47
CA ASP A 63 -29.40 19.98 9.18
C ASP A 63 -28.35 19.74 8.09
N PHE A 64 -27.06 19.71 8.46
CA PHE A 64 -25.98 19.31 7.57
C PHE A 64 -26.07 17.82 7.19
N LEU A 65 -26.31 16.93 8.16
CA LEU A 65 -26.46 15.50 7.90
C LEU A 65 -27.71 15.15 7.07
N ALA A 66 -28.73 16.00 7.09
CA ALA A 66 -29.93 15.84 6.26
C ALA A 66 -29.64 16.10 4.77
N LYS A 67 -28.53 16.78 4.43
CA LYS A 67 -28.12 17.05 3.05
C LYS A 67 -27.14 15.98 2.56
N PRO A 68 -27.15 15.66 1.25
CA PRO A 68 -26.16 14.76 0.68
C PRO A 68 -24.76 15.38 0.74
N LEU A 69 -23.75 14.55 1.08
CA LEU A 69 -22.35 14.96 1.04
C LEU A 69 -21.87 15.01 -0.41
N GLU A 70 -21.43 16.18 -0.86
CA GLU A 70 -20.85 16.35 -2.20
C GLU A 70 -19.36 15.97 -2.20
N LEU A 71 -18.99 15.06 -3.10
CA LEU A 71 -17.61 14.66 -3.37
C LEU A 71 -17.23 15.12 -4.77
N LYS A 72 -16.14 15.86 -4.90
CA LYS A 72 -15.58 16.30 -6.18
C LYS A 72 -14.35 15.48 -6.50
N ILE A 73 -14.40 14.74 -7.60
CA ILE A 73 -13.25 13.99 -8.11
C ILE A 73 -12.55 14.88 -9.13
N ASN A 74 -11.31 15.22 -8.85
CA ASN A 74 -10.45 15.96 -9.76
C ASN A 74 -9.51 14.98 -10.43
N THR A 75 -9.37 15.07 -11.76
CA THR A 75 -8.64 14.08 -12.56
C THR A 75 -7.79 14.73 -13.63
N THR A 76 -6.56 14.27 -13.78
CA THR A 76 -5.72 14.56 -14.95
C THR A 76 -5.94 13.45 -15.99
N PRO A 77 -6.34 13.76 -17.23
CA PRO A 77 -6.59 12.73 -18.24
C PRO A 77 -5.30 12.01 -18.63
N TRP A 78 -5.39 10.70 -18.84
CA TRP A 78 -4.28 9.89 -19.36
C TRP A 78 -4.31 9.88 -20.89
N VAL A 79 -3.18 10.22 -21.51
CA VAL A 79 -3.01 10.24 -22.96
C VAL A 79 -1.92 9.24 -23.35
N PHE A 80 -2.29 8.27 -24.17
CA PHE A 80 -1.32 7.39 -24.79
C PHE A 80 -0.72 8.06 -26.02
N PHE A 81 0.59 8.26 -25.99
CA PHE A 81 1.35 8.58 -27.19
C PHE A 81 1.89 7.28 -27.76
N PRO A 82 1.38 6.81 -28.92
CA PRO A 82 2.01 5.68 -29.59
C PRO A 82 3.47 6.02 -29.86
N PRO A 83 4.39 5.05 -29.73
CA PRO A 83 5.78 5.25 -30.11
C PRO A 83 5.83 5.74 -31.57
N SER A 84 6.79 6.59 -31.91
CA SER A 84 6.95 7.06 -33.29
C SER A 84 7.01 5.86 -34.21
N GLY A 85 5.99 5.71 -35.05
CA GLY A 85 5.89 4.61 -35.99
C GLY A 85 7.12 4.53 -36.90
N ILE A 86 7.37 3.35 -37.45
CA ILE A 86 8.42 3.15 -38.45
C ILE A 86 8.14 4.11 -39.61
N SER A 87 9.00 5.10 -39.78
CA SER A 87 8.86 6.13 -40.81
C SER A 87 9.67 5.75 -42.04
N THR A 88 9.18 6.09 -43.23
CA THR A 88 9.99 6.01 -44.47
C THR A 88 11.15 7.02 -44.48
N ARG A 89 11.19 7.95 -43.52
CA ARG A 89 12.34 8.82 -43.24
C ARG A 89 13.40 8.16 -42.35
N ASP A 90 13.10 7.03 -41.72
CA ASP A 90 14.10 6.26 -41.00
C ASP A 90 15.12 5.73 -42.03
N PRO A 91 16.44 6.00 -41.86
CA PRO A 91 17.44 5.62 -42.85
C PRO A 91 17.45 4.12 -43.17
N GLY A 92 17.18 3.26 -42.18
CA GLY A 92 17.14 1.81 -42.38
C GLY A 92 15.92 1.37 -43.18
N VAL A 93 14.81 2.09 -43.08
CA VAL A 93 13.58 1.84 -43.84
C VAL A 93 13.68 2.43 -45.25
N ALA A 94 14.21 3.64 -45.37
CA ALA A 94 14.40 4.34 -46.64
C ALA A 94 15.26 3.51 -47.61
N GLU A 95 16.32 2.89 -47.09
CA GLU A 95 17.22 2.05 -47.87
C GLU A 95 16.52 0.77 -48.37
N ARG A 96 15.70 0.15 -47.51
CA ARG A 96 14.93 -1.06 -47.85
C ARG A 96 13.84 -0.81 -48.89
N ILE A 97 13.27 0.40 -48.93
CA ILE A 97 12.24 0.79 -49.91
C ILE A 97 12.85 1.09 -51.28
N ARG A 98 14.07 1.66 -51.32
CA ARG A 98 14.73 2.02 -52.59
C ARG A 98 15.17 0.82 -53.41
N ILE A 99 15.48 -0.31 -52.79
CA ILE A 99 16.02 -1.49 -53.48
C ILE A 99 15.08 -2.69 -53.27
N PRO A 100 14.10 -2.91 -54.18
CA PRO A 100 13.25 -4.09 -54.11
C PRO A 100 14.07 -5.36 -54.38
N GLY A 101 14.04 -6.32 -53.45
CA GLY A 101 14.57 -7.67 -53.67
C GLY A 101 15.90 -8.01 -53.02
N VAL A 102 16.41 -7.21 -52.07
CA VAL A 102 17.57 -7.63 -51.25
C VAL A 102 17.07 -8.42 -50.04
N PRO A 103 17.18 -9.77 -50.03
CA PRO A 103 17.00 -10.52 -48.79
C PRO A 103 18.11 -10.11 -47.82
N VAL A 104 17.74 -10.00 -46.54
CA VAL A 104 18.65 -9.69 -45.44
C VAL A 104 19.73 -10.78 -45.40
N ALA A 105 20.90 -10.51 -45.98
CA ALA A 105 22.12 -11.02 -45.36
C ALA A 105 22.13 -10.34 -43.99
N ALA A 106 21.97 -11.12 -42.94
CA ALA A 106 22.08 -10.65 -41.58
C ALA A 106 23.40 -9.88 -41.45
N SER A 107 23.36 -8.55 -41.56
CA SER A 107 24.47 -7.71 -41.15
C SER A 107 24.42 -7.67 -39.63
N ALA A 108 24.69 -8.83 -39.03
CA ALA A 108 25.42 -8.96 -37.80
C ALA A 108 26.88 -8.49 -38.03
N ALA A 109 27.04 -7.31 -38.63
CA ALA A 109 28.26 -6.54 -38.55
C ALA A 109 28.15 -5.80 -37.23
N GLU A 110 28.56 -6.51 -36.20
CA GLU A 110 28.70 -6.10 -34.82
C GLU A 110 29.28 -4.68 -34.72
N HIS A 111 28.44 -3.68 -34.44
CA HIS A 111 28.96 -2.42 -33.95
C HIS A 111 29.64 -2.71 -32.59
N PRO A 112 30.90 -2.30 -32.36
CA PRO A 112 31.61 -2.60 -31.11
C PRO A 112 30.88 -2.05 -29.86
N LYS A 113 30.05 -1.02 -30.05
CA LYS A 113 29.17 -0.48 -28.99
C LYS A 113 27.99 -1.39 -28.63
N LEU A 114 27.46 -2.17 -29.58
CA LEU A 114 26.37 -3.11 -29.33
C LEU A 114 26.88 -4.36 -28.60
N VAL A 115 28.09 -4.85 -28.94
CA VAL A 115 28.73 -5.96 -28.22
C VAL A 115 29.06 -5.54 -26.78
N ALA A 116 29.66 -4.36 -26.59
CA ALA A 116 29.94 -3.83 -25.26
C ALA A 116 28.65 -3.60 -24.44
N ALA A 117 27.57 -3.11 -25.06
CA ALA A 117 26.29 -2.92 -24.38
C ALA A 117 25.61 -4.26 -24.02
N GLN A 118 25.76 -5.30 -24.84
CA GLN A 118 25.24 -6.63 -24.55
C GLN A 118 26.02 -7.31 -23.42
N GLU A 119 27.33 -7.15 -23.36
CA GLU A 119 28.16 -7.63 -22.25
C GLU A 119 27.81 -6.89 -20.94
N GLN A 120 27.65 -5.57 -20.99
CA GLN A 120 27.18 -4.79 -19.84
C GLN A 120 25.78 -5.22 -19.38
N ALA A 121 24.85 -5.46 -20.32
CA ALA A 121 23.51 -5.94 -19.99
C ALA A 121 23.54 -7.35 -19.36
N ARG A 122 24.47 -8.21 -19.78
CA ARG A 122 24.66 -9.53 -19.19
C ARG A 122 25.24 -9.45 -17.78
N GLU A 123 26.22 -8.56 -17.57
CA GLU A 123 26.81 -8.35 -16.25
C GLU A 123 25.82 -7.73 -15.26
N LEU A 124 25.05 -6.71 -15.69
CA LEU A 124 23.99 -6.12 -14.87
C LEU A 124 22.91 -7.14 -14.51
N LYS A 125 22.51 -8.02 -15.44
CA LYS A 125 21.57 -9.11 -15.14
C LYS A 125 22.13 -10.11 -14.12
N ARG A 126 23.44 -10.38 -14.16
CA ARG A 126 24.11 -11.22 -13.16
C ARG A 126 24.07 -10.58 -11.79
N GLN A 127 24.42 -9.30 -11.69
CA GLN A 127 24.36 -8.53 -10.43
C GLN A 127 22.94 -8.49 -9.86
N ILE A 128 21.92 -8.23 -10.69
CA ILE A 128 20.52 -8.25 -10.25
C ILE A 128 20.14 -9.62 -9.69
N THR A 129 20.58 -10.70 -10.32
CA THR A 129 20.27 -12.06 -9.86
C THR A 129 20.96 -12.37 -8.53
N GLU A 130 22.22 -11.96 -8.37
CA GLU A 130 22.99 -12.14 -7.15
C GLU A 130 22.40 -11.34 -5.99
N THR A 131 22.12 -10.05 -6.19
CA THR A 131 21.49 -9.19 -5.17
C THR A 131 20.08 -9.66 -4.81
N LYS A 132 19.34 -10.25 -5.77
CA LYS A 132 18.02 -10.81 -5.49
C LYS A 132 18.11 -12.06 -4.61
N VAL A 133 19.09 -12.94 -4.87
CA VAL A 133 19.29 -14.14 -4.05
C VAL A 133 19.72 -13.76 -2.62
N THR A 134 20.60 -12.75 -2.46
CA THR A 134 21.00 -12.29 -1.12
C THR A 134 19.85 -11.66 -0.36
N THR A 135 19.09 -10.76 -1.01
CA THR A 135 17.93 -10.11 -0.37
C THR A 135 16.81 -11.09 -0.04
N ASP A 136 16.52 -12.06 -0.91
CA ASP A 136 15.55 -13.13 -0.61
C ASP A 136 16.01 -14.00 0.58
N GLY A 137 17.33 -14.24 0.71
CA GLY A 137 17.93 -14.92 1.86
C GLY A 137 17.77 -14.14 3.16
N GLU A 138 18.12 -12.86 3.17
CA GLU A 138 18.00 -11.95 4.32
C GLU A 138 16.53 -11.80 4.76
N VAL A 139 15.60 -11.66 3.81
CA VAL A 139 14.15 -11.62 4.10
C VAL A 139 13.67 -12.93 4.72
N GLY A 140 14.20 -14.07 4.26
CA GLY A 140 13.89 -15.38 4.82
C GLY A 140 14.42 -15.58 6.25
N GLU A 141 15.58 -15.02 6.57
CA GLU A 141 16.16 -15.03 7.91
C GLU A 141 15.40 -14.11 8.87
N LEU A 142 15.15 -12.86 8.47
CA LEU A 142 14.34 -11.91 9.25
C LEU A 142 12.93 -12.42 9.53
N ARG A 143 12.30 -13.14 8.57
CA ARG A 143 11.00 -13.79 8.80
C ARG A 143 11.07 -14.90 9.85
N ARG A 144 12.15 -15.68 9.88
CA ARG A 144 12.36 -16.73 10.89
C ARG A 144 12.61 -16.14 12.28
N GLU A 145 13.42 -15.09 12.37
CA GLU A 145 13.63 -14.37 13.64
C GLU A 145 12.34 -13.73 14.14
N LEU A 146 11.56 -13.10 13.27
CA LEU A 146 10.27 -12.52 13.63
C LEU A 146 9.28 -13.59 14.13
N ALA A 147 9.27 -14.78 13.52
CA ALA A 147 8.45 -15.90 13.98
C ALA A 147 8.87 -16.38 15.38
N LYS A 148 10.18 -16.52 15.61
CA LYS A 148 10.73 -16.89 16.93
C LYS A 148 10.40 -15.85 17.99
N ALA A 149 10.64 -14.57 17.71
CA ALA A 149 10.33 -13.47 18.62
C ALA A 149 8.84 -13.37 18.94
N LYS A 150 7.94 -13.66 17.98
CA LYS A 150 6.49 -13.74 18.21
C LYS A 150 6.12 -14.90 19.14
N MET A 151 6.75 -16.07 18.99
CA MET A 151 6.53 -17.21 19.88
C MET A 151 7.04 -16.92 21.29
N ASP A 152 8.24 -16.37 21.43
CA ASP A 152 8.82 -16.00 22.72
C ASP A 152 7.98 -14.93 23.43
N LYS A 153 7.51 -13.91 22.69
CA LYS A 153 6.57 -12.91 23.22
C LYS A 153 5.28 -13.54 23.72
N ARG A 154 4.71 -14.49 22.97
CA ARG A 154 3.48 -15.21 23.38
C ARG A 154 3.74 -16.05 24.64
N LEU A 155 4.89 -16.71 24.74
CA LEU A 155 5.27 -17.49 25.91
C LEU A 155 5.46 -16.60 27.15
N MET A 156 6.08 -15.43 27.00
CA MET A 156 6.22 -14.47 28.10
C MET A 156 4.88 -13.93 28.57
N LEU A 157 3.97 -13.60 27.65
CA LEU A 157 2.62 -13.15 28.01
C LEU A 157 1.84 -14.24 28.76
N VAL A 158 1.92 -15.50 28.32
CA VAL A 158 1.28 -16.61 29.03
C VAL A 158 1.90 -16.82 30.41
N LYS A 159 3.24 -16.80 30.54
CA LYS A 159 3.91 -16.91 31.84
C LYS A 159 3.61 -15.72 32.77
N GLY A 160 3.47 -14.51 32.21
CA GLY A 160 3.08 -13.31 32.94
C GLY A 160 1.65 -13.41 33.48
N VAL A 161 0.69 -13.81 32.63
CA VAL A 161 -0.71 -14.04 33.01
C VAL A 161 -0.82 -15.14 34.06
N VAL A 162 -0.08 -16.25 33.92
CA VAL A 162 -0.09 -17.33 34.93
C VAL A 162 0.49 -16.86 36.27
N ARG A 163 1.50 -15.98 36.27
CA ARG A 163 2.04 -15.38 37.50
C ARG A 163 1.06 -14.40 38.15
N GLU A 164 0.41 -13.54 37.38
CA GLU A 164 -0.60 -12.60 37.90
C GLU A 164 -1.80 -13.34 38.49
N VAL A 165 -2.34 -14.34 37.76
CA VAL A 165 -3.46 -15.16 38.25
C VAL A 165 -3.05 -15.98 39.48
N GLY A 166 -1.81 -16.48 39.52
CA GLY A 166 -1.28 -17.18 40.70
C GLY A 166 -1.17 -16.27 41.93
N HIS A 167 -0.71 -15.03 41.74
CA HIS A 167 -0.56 -14.06 42.81
C HIS A 167 -1.92 -13.55 43.31
N GLU A 168 -2.89 -13.30 42.42
CA GLU A 168 -4.26 -12.95 42.81
C GLU A 168 -4.97 -14.08 43.56
N ALA A 169 -4.79 -15.34 43.14
CA ALA A 169 -5.37 -16.50 43.82
C ALA A 169 -4.79 -16.68 45.24
N GLU A 170 -3.49 -16.42 45.44
CA GLU A 170 -2.83 -16.51 46.74
C GLU A 170 -3.24 -15.37 47.69
N VAL A 171 -3.32 -14.14 47.18
CA VAL A 171 -3.80 -12.96 47.95
C VAL A 171 -5.27 -13.12 48.34
N THR A 172 -6.10 -13.67 47.46
CA THR A 172 -7.52 -13.92 47.75
C THR A 172 -7.68 -14.99 48.82
N ARG A 173 -6.86 -16.06 48.79
CA ARG A 173 -6.88 -17.14 49.79
C ARG A 173 -6.41 -16.68 51.18
N LEU A 174 -5.47 -15.74 51.23
CA LEU A 174 -5.02 -15.13 52.49
C LEU A 174 -6.09 -14.20 53.08
N ARG A 175 -6.76 -13.38 52.26
CA ARG A 175 -7.87 -12.54 52.72
C ARG A 175 -9.09 -13.33 53.23
N SER A 176 -9.39 -14.47 52.63
CA SER A 176 -10.48 -15.35 53.10
C SER A 176 -10.19 -16.04 54.44
N LYS A 177 -8.91 -16.13 54.86
CA LYS A 177 -8.54 -16.68 56.18
C LYS A 177 -8.59 -15.65 57.30
N GLU A 178 -8.63 -14.36 56.98
CA GLU A 178 -8.60 -13.26 57.94
C GLU A 178 -10.00 -12.68 58.24
N ALA A 179 -11.03 -13.17 57.54
CA ALA A 179 -12.40 -12.67 57.62
C ALA A 179 -13.38 -13.66 58.28
N ASP A 180 -12.98 -14.37 59.35
CA ASP A 180 -13.88 -15.18 60.17
C ASP A 180 -14.06 -14.57 61.58
N PRO A 181 -15.16 -13.84 61.85
CA PRO A 181 -15.47 -13.30 63.16
C PRO A 181 -16.62 -14.09 63.81
N ARG A 182 -16.33 -14.88 64.86
CA ARG A 182 -17.19 -15.38 65.98
C ARG A 182 -16.53 -16.65 66.54
N GLU A 183 -16.35 -16.91 67.83
CA GLU A 183 -17.22 -16.65 68.99
C GLU A 183 -16.41 -16.41 70.27
N VAL A 184 -16.94 -15.55 71.14
CA VAL A 184 -16.52 -15.32 72.53
C VAL A 184 -17.24 -16.34 73.41
N PRO A 185 -16.58 -17.11 74.30
CA PRO A 185 -17.30 -17.87 75.30
C PRO A 185 -17.61 -16.95 76.50
N VAL A 186 -18.90 -16.74 76.75
CA VAL A 186 -19.42 -16.27 78.04
C VAL A 186 -19.75 -17.50 78.87
N SER A 187 -18.99 -17.72 79.94
CA SER A 187 -19.44 -18.06 81.31
C SER A 187 -18.24 -18.16 82.22
#